data_AF-A3JKG9-F1
#
_entry.id   AF-A3JKG9-F1
#
_cell.length_a   1.000
_cell.length_b   1.000
_cell.length_c   1.000
_cell.angle_alpha   90.00
_cell.angle_beta   90.00
_cell.angle_gamma   90.00
#
_symmetry.space_group_name_H-M   'P 1'
#
loop_
_entity.id
_entity.type
_entity.pdbx_description
1 polymer ?
#
loop_
_entity_poly.entity_id
_entity_poly.type
_entity_poly.pdbx_seq_one_letter_code
_entity_poly.pdbx_strand_id
1 'polypeptide(L)'
;MSINHPGITTTVFADNGDGYFGARLDNGGIRIGLRDVQSFNIPADHALFDACAKATHGSIEAVFDKLFAVLQSPIKTHYNKQCW
;
A
#
# COMPACT_ATOMS: atom_id res chain seq x y z
N MET A 1 20.16 -0.46 12.25
CA MET A 1 20.60 -1.01 10.96
C MET A 1 19.43 -0.86 10.01
N SER A 2 19.50 0.08 9.07
CA SER A 2 18.46 0.27 8.05
C SER A 2 18.57 -0.86 7.03
N ILE A 3 17.58 -1.73 7.00
CA ILE A 3 17.47 -2.80 6.01
C ILE A 3 16.98 -2.13 4.72
N ASN A 4 17.93 -1.70 3.88
CA ASN A 4 17.64 -1.43 2.47
C ASN A 4 17.33 -2.78 1.84
N HIS A 5 16.05 -3.13 1.72
CA HIS A 5 15.64 -4.23 0.85
C HIS A 5 16.02 -3.81 -0.59
N PRO A 6 16.92 -4.52 -1.28
CA PRO A 6 17.29 -4.19 -2.65
C PRO A 6 16.02 -4.14 -3.50
N GLY A 7 15.87 -3.03 -4.23
CA GLY A 7 14.62 -2.51 -4.74
C GLY A 7 13.68 -3.57 -5.32
N ILE A 8 12.52 -3.71 -4.67
CA ILE A 8 11.32 -4.10 -5.40
C ILE A 8 11.10 -2.96 -6.39
N THR A 9 11.28 -3.22 -7.67
CA THR A 9 11.06 -2.24 -8.74
C THR A 9 9.58 -1.91 -8.74
N THR A 10 9.25 -0.74 -8.21
CA THR A 10 7.86 -0.33 -8.06
C THR A 10 7.46 0.53 -9.24
N THR A 11 6.56 0.04 -10.10
CA THR A 11 5.98 0.89 -11.16
C THR A 11 4.81 1.67 -10.57
N VAL A 12 4.97 2.99 -10.42
CA VAL A 12 3.89 3.87 -9.99
C VAL A 12 2.83 3.92 -11.09
N PHE A 13 1.61 3.51 -10.77
CA PHE A 13 0.47 3.55 -11.70
C PHE A 13 -0.51 4.67 -11.38
N ALA A 14 -0.45 5.21 -10.16
CA ALA A 14 -1.27 6.33 -9.72
C ALA A 14 -0.47 7.18 -8.73
N ASP A 15 -0.55 8.50 -8.87
CA ASP A 15 -0.02 9.49 -7.94
C ASP A 15 -0.99 10.68 -7.95
N ASN A 16 -1.47 11.15 -6.79
CA ASN A 16 -2.46 12.24 -6.74
C ASN A 16 -1.86 13.66 -6.70
N GLY A 17 -0.54 13.81 -6.64
CA GLY A 17 0.12 15.12 -6.47
C GLY A 17 0.21 15.64 -5.03
N ASP A 18 -0.68 15.22 -4.12
CA ASP A 18 -0.62 15.48 -2.66
C ASP A 18 0.29 14.51 -1.91
N GLY A 19 0.96 13.61 -2.64
CA GLY A 19 1.89 12.63 -2.10
C GLY A 19 1.31 11.23 -1.95
N TYR A 20 0.02 11.02 -2.22
CA TYR A 20 -0.54 9.67 -2.26
C TYR A 20 -0.13 8.97 -3.56
N PHE A 21 0.32 7.73 -3.45
CA PHE A 21 0.77 6.95 -4.58
C PHE A 21 0.33 5.49 -4.51
N GLY A 22 0.14 4.91 -5.68
CA GLY A 22 -0.07 3.49 -5.91
C GLY A 22 1.01 2.95 -6.84
N ALA A 23 1.67 1.87 -6.42
CA ALA A 23 2.70 1.22 -7.21
C ALA A 23 2.53 -0.30 -7.26
N ARG A 24 2.81 -0.91 -8.42
CA ARG A 24 2.86 -2.38 -8.56
C ARG A 24 4.21 -2.89 -8.09
N LEU A 25 4.21 -3.96 -7.33
CA LEU A 25 5.39 -4.66 -6.82
C LEU A 25 5.73 -5.84 -7.75
N ASP A 26 7.02 -6.19 -7.86
CA ASP A 26 7.47 -7.33 -8.68
C ASP A 26 6.92 -8.68 -8.22
N ASN A 27 6.56 -8.79 -6.93
CA ASN A 27 5.94 -9.99 -6.37
C ASN A 27 4.44 -10.12 -6.72
N GLY A 28 3.92 -9.28 -7.62
CA GLY A 28 2.50 -9.22 -7.99
C GLY A 28 1.62 -8.47 -6.99
N GLY A 29 2.19 -7.96 -5.89
CA GLY A 29 1.49 -7.14 -4.91
C GLY A 29 1.33 -5.68 -5.36
N ILE A 30 0.63 -4.90 -4.54
CA ILE A 30 0.44 -3.46 -4.74
C ILE A 30 0.87 -2.72 -3.49
N ARG A 31 1.62 -1.65 -3.66
CA ARG A 31 1.91 -0.68 -2.61
C ARG A 31 0.98 0.52 -2.74
N ILE A 32 0.27 0.86 -1.68
CA ILE A 32 -0.46 2.12 -1.54
C ILE A 32 0.18 2.89 -0.39
N GLY A 33 0.48 4.16 -0.59
CA GLY A 33 1.14 4.95 0.44
C GLY A 33 0.97 6.44 0.28
N LEU A 34 1.28 7.15 1.36
CA LEU A 34 1.55 8.58 1.40
C LEU A 34 3.07 8.74 1.51
N ARG A 35 3.65 9.44 0.54
CA ARG A 35 5.09 9.69 0.44
C ARG A 35 5.62 10.28 1.74
N ASP A 36 6.78 9.78 2.20
CA ASP A 36 7.46 10.20 3.42
C ASP A 36 6.67 10.04 4.74
N VAL A 37 5.49 9.40 4.70
CA VAL A 37 4.66 9.18 5.89
C VAL A 37 4.47 7.69 6.16
N GLN A 38 3.71 7.00 5.31
CA GLN A 38 3.38 5.60 5.51
C GLN A 38 3.02 4.92 4.20
N SER A 39 3.40 3.66 4.06
CA SER A 39 2.96 2.83 2.95
C SER A 39 2.60 1.43 3.42
N PHE A 40 1.70 0.80 2.67
CA PHE A 40 1.22 -0.55 2.90
C PHE A 40 1.51 -1.38 1.66
N ASN A 41 2.01 -2.61 1.86
CA ASN A 41 2.14 -3.60 0.79
C ASN A 41 0.97 -4.58 0.89
N ILE A 42 0.16 -4.63 -0.16
CA ILE A 42 -1.04 -5.44 -0.28
C ILE A 42 -0.69 -6.63 -1.20
N PRO A 43 -0.63 -7.87 -0.69
CA PRO A 43 -0.41 -9.05 -1.52
C PRO A 43 -1.63 -9.35 -2.41
N ALA A 44 -1.42 -10.08 -3.50
CA ALA A 44 -2.46 -10.43 -4.48
C ALA A 44 -3.68 -11.15 -3.86
N ASP A 45 -3.47 -11.96 -2.83
CA ASP A 45 -4.52 -12.70 -2.11
C ASP A 45 -5.30 -11.85 -1.08
N HIS A 46 -4.96 -10.57 -0.91
CA HIS A 46 -5.63 -9.72 0.06
C HIS A 46 -7.02 -9.27 -0.43
N ALA A 47 -8.01 -9.23 0.47
CA ALA A 47 -9.38 -8.82 0.12
C ALA A 47 -9.47 -7.40 -0.48
N LEU A 48 -8.54 -6.52 -0.13
CA LEU A 48 -8.44 -5.14 -0.66
C LEU A 48 -7.57 -5.01 -1.92
N PHE A 49 -6.98 -6.11 -2.42
CA PHE A 49 -6.09 -6.07 -3.57
C PHE A 49 -6.78 -5.50 -4.82
N ASP A 50 -7.99 -5.96 -5.13
CA ASP A 50 -8.75 -5.50 -6.29
C ASP A 50 -9.08 -3.99 -6.20
N ALA A 51 -9.41 -3.50 -5.00
CA ALA A 51 -9.64 -2.07 -4.76
C ALA A 51 -8.36 -1.24 -4.94
N CYS A 52 -7.20 -1.77 -4.52
CA CYS A 52 -5.90 -1.15 -4.73
C CYS A 52 -5.49 -1.19 -6.21
N ALA A 53 -5.77 -2.28 -6.92
CA ALA A 53 -5.44 -2.47 -8.33
C ALA A 53 -6.21 -1.54 -9.26
N LYS A 54 -7.45 -1.20 -8.87
CA LYS A 54 -8.33 -0.28 -9.59
C LYS A 54 -8.20 1.17 -9.12
N ALA A 55 -7.28 1.44 -8.19
CA ALA A 55 -7.07 2.80 -7.71
C ALA A 55 -6.57 3.68 -8.86
N THR A 56 -7.08 4.91 -8.93
CA THR A 56 -6.67 5.94 -9.88
C THR A 56 -6.20 7.16 -9.11
N HIS A 57 -5.65 8.15 -9.82
CA HIS A 57 -5.27 9.44 -9.26
C HIS A 57 -6.34 10.03 -8.31
N GLY A 58 -7.63 10.01 -8.70
CA GLY A 58 -8.70 10.59 -7.89
C GLY A 58 -9.24 9.69 -6.76
N SER A 59 -8.78 8.44 -6.66
CA SER A 59 -9.31 7.48 -5.68
C SER A 59 -8.24 6.88 -4.77
N ILE A 60 -6.96 7.17 -5.02
CA ILE A 60 -5.82 6.61 -4.29
C ILE A 60 -5.84 7.00 -2.81
N GLU A 61 -6.22 8.24 -2.50
CA GLU A 61 -6.40 8.74 -1.13
C GLU A 61 -7.52 7.98 -0.41
N ALA A 62 -8.70 7.86 -1.02
CA ALA A 62 -9.82 7.11 -0.44
C ALA A 62 -9.49 5.62 -0.22
N VAL A 63 -8.64 5.03 -1.07
CA VAL A 63 -8.14 3.66 -0.88
C VAL A 63 -7.15 3.60 0.28
N PHE A 64 -6.24 4.58 0.39
CA PHE A 64 -5.32 4.69 1.52
C PHE A 64 -6.07 4.83 2.84
N ASP A 65 -7.07 5.72 2.93
CA ASP A 65 -7.87 5.93 4.15
C ASP A 65 -8.61 4.67 4.58
N LYS A 66 -9.15 3.90 3.62
CA LYS A 66 -9.76 2.60 3.91
C LYS A 66 -8.76 1.60 4.46
N LEU A 67 -7.56 1.52 3.86
CA LEU A 67 -6.49 0.66 4.35
C LEU A 67 -6.06 1.07 5.76
N PHE A 68 -5.87 2.37 5.98
CA PHE A 68 -5.47 2.93 7.25
C PHE A 68 -6.54 2.65 8.33
N ALA A 69 -7.83 2.86 8.03
CA ALA A 69 -8.92 2.56 8.96
C ALA A 69 -9.02 1.06 9.29
N VAL A 70 -8.85 0.18 8.30
CA VAL A 70 -8.89 -1.28 8.51
C VAL A 70 -7.69 -1.77 9.31
N LEU A 71 -6.49 -1.23 9.04
CA LEU A 71 -5.25 -1.65 9.67
C LEU A 71 -4.98 -0.96 11.03
N GLN A 72 -5.58 0.21 11.28
CA GLN A 72 -5.52 0.88 12.59
C GLN A 72 -6.69 0.54 13.51
N SER A 73 -7.76 -0.08 13.02
CA SER A 73 -8.85 -0.52 13.89
C SER A 73 -8.32 -1.55 14.89
N PRO A 74 -8.47 -1.34 16.21
CA PRO A 74 -8.02 -2.29 17.24
C PRO A 74 -8.79 -3.61 17.22
N ILE A 75 -9.72 -3.81 16.28
CA ILE A 75 -10.49 -5.02 16.10
C ILE A 75 -9.73 -5.96 15.14
N LYS A 76 -8.95 -6.85 15.77
CA LYS A 76 -8.36 -8.11 15.26
C LYS A 76 -6.96 -8.01 14.64
N THR A 77 -5.97 -8.19 15.51
CA THR A 77 -5.25 -9.49 15.62
C THR A 77 -5.15 -10.26 14.29
N HIS A 78 -3.98 -10.22 13.65
CA HIS A 78 -3.44 -11.13 12.60
C HIS A 78 -2.85 -10.49 11.33
N TYR A 79 -2.78 -9.17 11.17
CA TYR A 79 -1.83 -8.61 10.19
C TYR A 79 -0.46 -8.46 10.87
N ASN A 80 0.20 -9.62 10.89
CA ASN A 80 1.47 -9.91 11.51
C ASN A 80 2.50 -8.82 11.23
N LYS A 81 3.23 -8.45 12.29
CA LYS A 81 4.54 -7.82 12.22
C LYS A 81 5.41 -8.58 11.20
N GLN A 82 5.48 -8.06 9.98
CA GLN A 82 6.66 -8.25 9.16
C GLN A 82 7.26 -6.87 8.96
N CYS A 83 7.92 -6.42 10.03
CA CYS A 83 9.09 -5.56 9.92
C CYS A 83 10.13 -6.32 9.11
N TRP A 84 10.16 -6.12 7.79
CA TRP A 84 11.21 -6.61 6.89
C TRP A 84 11.71 -5.43 6.06
#